data_AF-A0AB37T4Y3-F1
#
_entry.id   AF-A0AB37T4Y3-F1
#
_cell.length_a   1.000
_cell.length_b   1.000
_cell.length_c   1.000
_cell.angle_alpha   90.00
_cell.angle_beta   90.00
_cell.angle_gamma   90.00
#
_symmetry.space_group_name_H-M   'P 1'
#
loop_
_entity.id
_entity.type
_entity.pdbx_description
1 polymer ?
#
loop_
_entity_poly.entity_id
_entity_poly.type
_entity_poly.pdbx_seq_one_letter_code
_entity_poly.pdbx_strand_id
1 'polypeptide(L)' 'MATDGAYTPMQHLGITDWPTISAMTAADLHDILSRCHTWEDDADPVARALPRAKRHDDKTLAAVRI' A
#
# COMPACT_ATOMS: atom_id res chain seq x y z
N MET A 1 -5.96 -0.35 -9.89
CA MET A 1 -6.91 0.17 -8.88
C MET A 1 -6.35 -0.15 -7.50
N ALA A 2 -6.52 0.75 -6.54
CA ALA A 2 -6.11 0.57 -5.15
C ALA A 2 -7.22 1.06 -4.23
N THR A 3 -7.46 0.39 -3.10
CA THR A 3 -8.30 0.95 -2.02
C THR A 3 -7.56 2.10 -1.33
N ASP A 4 -8.27 2.96 -0.61
CA ASP A 4 -7.68 4.02 0.20
C ASP A 4 -6.72 3.48 1.28
N GLY A 5 -7.08 2.34 1.88
CA GLY A 5 -6.22 1.60 2.81
C GLY A 5 -4.88 1.17 2.18
N ALA A 6 -4.83 0.89 0.88
CA ALA A 6 -3.58 0.59 0.16
C ALA A 6 -2.87 1.87 -0.33
N TYR A 7 -3.64 2.77 -0.95
CA TYR A 7 -3.12 3.96 -1.64
C TYR A 7 -2.42 4.93 -0.68
N THR A 8 -2.99 5.16 0.50
CA THR A 8 -2.46 6.17 1.44
C THR A 8 -1.06 5.81 1.96
N PRO A 9 -0.80 4.58 2.44
CA PRO A 9 0.56 4.13 2.76
C PRO A 9 1.48 4.06 1.56
N MET A 10 1.00 3.58 0.39
CA MET A 10 1.81 3.55 -0.83
C MET A 10 2.33 4.94 -1.22
N GLN A 11 1.45 5.96 -1.17
CA GLN A 11 1.82 7.34 -1.44
C GLN A 11 2.85 7.86 -0.42
N HIS A 12 2.65 7.58 0.86
CA HIS A 12 3.60 7.97 1.91
C HIS A 12 4.99 7.32 1.73
N LEU A 13 5.02 6.07 1.27
CA LEU A 13 6.25 5.30 1.02
C LEU A 13 6.89 5.55 -0.36
N GLY A 14 6.30 6.43 -1.18
CA GLY A 14 6.80 6.72 -2.53
C GLY A 14 6.58 5.59 -3.56
N ILE A 15 5.65 4.67 -3.29
CA ILE A 15 5.31 3.54 -4.16
C ILE A 15 4.21 4.01 -5.14
N THR A 16 4.58 4.88 -6.09
CA THR A 16 3.63 5.59 -6.97
C THR A 16 3.93 5.45 -8.47
N ASP A 17 4.89 4.60 -8.86
CA ASP A 17 5.16 4.28 -10.27
C ASP A 17 4.08 3.35 -10.84
N TRP A 18 2.92 3.94 -11.13
CA TRP A 18 1.74 3.22 -11.62
C TRP A 18 1.96 2.44 -12.92
N PRO A 19 2.73 2.91 -13.91
CA PRO A 19 3.11 2.09 -15.06
C PRO A 19 3.78 0.77 -14.65
N THR A 20 4.79 0.81 -13.79
CA THR A 20 5.49 -0.40 -13.31
C THR A 20 4.58 -1.27 -12.43
N ILE A 21 3.86 -0.65 -11.48
CA ILE A 21 2.91 -1.35 -10.60
C ILE A 21 1.81 -2.00 -11.42
N SER A 22 1.36 -1.36 -12.51
CA SER A 22 0.39 -1.98 -13.38
C SER A 22 0.99 -3.27 -13.92
N ALA A 23 2.22 -3.26 -14.46
CA ALA A 23 2.90 -4.38 -15.11
C ALA A 23 3.13 -5.63 -14.22
N MET A 24 3.06 -5.48 -12.89
CA MET A 24 3.39 -6.49 -11.88
C MET A 24 2.46 -7.71 -11.82
N THR A 25 2.99 -8.81 -11.27
CA THR A 25 2.24 -10.04 -10.98
C THR A 25 1.42 -9.90 -9.70
N ALA A 26 0.47 -10.80 -9.45
CA ALA A 26 -0.29 -10.82 -8.21
C ALA A 26 0.61 -10.96 -6.96
N ALA A 27 1.72 -11.70 -7.05
CA ALA A 27 2.70 -11.82 -5.96
C ALA A 27 3.40 -10.48 -5.69
N ASP A 28 3.87 -9.79 -6.73
CA ASP A 28 4.50 -8.47 -6.59
C ASP A 28 3.53 -7.44 -5.99
N LEU A 29 2.26 -7.46 -6.41
CA LEU A 29 1.22 -6.59 -5.83
C LEU A 29 0.97 -6.92 -4.36
N HIS A 30 0.99 -8.21 -3.99
CA HIS A 30 0.88 -8.63 -2.60
C HIS A 30 2.09 -8.15 -1.77
N ASP A 31 3.30 -8.19 -2.33
CA ASP A 31 4.50 -7.69 -1.65
C ASP A 31 4.44 -6.18 -1.37
N ILE A 32 3.83 -5.39 -2.26
CA ILE A 32 3.55 -3.97 -2.00
C ILE A 32 2.64 -3.81 -0.78
N LEU A 33 1.57 -4.61 -0.70
CA LEU A 33 0.63 -4.55 0.44
C LEU A 33 1.31 -4.99 1.74
N SER A 34 2.13 -6.04 1.69
CA SER A 34 2.92 -6.52 2.82
C SER A 34 3.88 -5.44 3.32
N ARG A 35 4.59 -4.75 2.41
CA ARG A 35 5.48 -3.64 2.77
C ARG A 35 4.74 -2.50 3.46
N CYS A 36 3.53 -2.16 2.98
CA CYS A 36 2.70 -1.14 3.63
C CYS A 36 2.27 -1.58 5.02
N HIS A 37 1.82 -2.83 5.16
CA HIS A 37 1.40 -3.40 6.45
C HIS A 37 2.56 -3.44 7.46
N THR A 38 3.73 -3.93 7.06
CA THR A 38 4.93 -3.97 7.91
C THR A 38 5.36 -2.58 8.35
N TRP A 39 5.32 -1.58 7.47
CA TRP A 39 5.65 -0.21 7.86
C TRP A 39 4.66 0.35 8.90
N GLU A 40 3.36 0.12 8.72
CA GLU A 40 2.34 0.53 9.70
C GLU A 40 2.50 -0.19 11.05
N ASP A 41 3.00 -1.42 11.04
CA ASP A 41 3.25 -2.22 12.24
C ASP A 41 4.53 -1.74 12.93
N ASP A 42 5.66 -1.76 12.24
CA ASP A 42 6.97 -1.58 12.86
C ASP A 42 7.39 -0.11 12.98
N ALA A 43 7.09 0.69 11.96
CA ALA A 43 7.66 2.03 11.82
C ALA A 43 6.72 3.14 12.31
N ASP A 44 5.41 2.97 12.13
CA ASP A 44 4.42 3.96 12.57
C ASP A 44 3.21 3.34 13.30
N PRO A 45 3.43 2.58 14.39
CA PRO A 45 2.37 1.85 15.09
C PRO A 45 1.26 2.75 15.66
N VAL A 46 1.60 4.01 15.96
CA VAL A 46 0.73 4.97 16.64
C VAL A 46 0.28 6.12 15.72
N ALA A 47 0.43 5.96 14.41
CA ALA A 47 -0.02 6.93 13.41
C ALA A 47 0.53 8.36 13.59
N ARG A 48 1.81 8.46 13.97
CA ARG A 48 2.50 9.74 14.14
C ARG A 48 3.07 10.26 12.82
N ALA A 49 3.63 9.38 11.99
CA ALA A 49 4.22 9.76 10.70
C ALA A 49 3.15 9.89 9.60
N LEU A 50 2.17 8.99 9.60
CA LEU A 50 1.00 9.03 8.72
C LEU A 50 -0.27 8.96 9.58
N PRO A 51 -0.88 10.13 9.92
CA PRO A 51 -2.09 10.19 10.73
C PRO A 51 -3.24 9.39 10.11
N ARG A 52 -3.79 8.46 10.90
CA ARG A 52 -4.87 7.55 10.50
C ARG A 52 -5.65 7.06 11.71
N ALA A 53 -6.94 6.78 11.52
CA ALA A 53 -7.82 6.32 12.61
C ALA A 53 -7.58 4.85 12.97
N LYS A 54 -7.27 4.00 11.99
CA LYS A 54 -6.93 2.59 12.18
C LYS A 54 -5.45 2.40 11.89
N ARG A 55 -4.76 1.58 12.70
CA ARG A 55 -3.37 1.19 12.41
C ARG A 55 -3.27 0.46 11.08
N HIS A 56 -4.19 -0.46 10.83
CA HIS A 56 -4.36 -1.16 9.56
C HIS A 56 -5.80 -1.00 9.09
N ASP A 57 -5.97 -0.43 7.91
CA ASP A 57 -7.23 -0.55 7.16
C ASP A 57 -7.15 -1.68 6.14
N ASP A 58 -8.30 -2.10 5.61
CA ASP A 58 -8.37 -3.12 4.56
C ASP A 58 -7.69 -2.63 3.28
N LYS A 59 -6.78 -3.44 2.73
CA LYS A 59 -5.93 -3.07 1.60
C LYS A 59 -6.11 -4.03 0.44
N THR A 60 -6.43 -3.50 -0.73
CA THR A 60 -6.49 -4.27 -1.98
C THR A 60 -5.81 -3.50 -3.09
N LEU A 61 -5.01 -4.20 -3.89
CA LEU A 61 -4.36 -3.71 -5.09
C LEU A 61 -4.67 -4.66 -6.25
N ALA A 62 -5.16 -4.10 -7.36
CA ALA A 62 -5.50 -4.87 -8.55
C ALA A 62 -4.96 -4.17 -9.81
N ALA A 63 -4.24 -4.92 -10.63
CA ALA A 63 -3.82 -4.49 -11.97
C ALA A 63 -4.78 -5.06 -13.02
N VAL A 64 -5.26 -4.19 -13.92
CA VAL A 64 -6.09 -4.58 -15.07
C VAL A 64 -5.29 -4.28 -16.33
N ARG A 65 -5.27 -5.24 -17.27
CA ARG A 65 -4.77 -5.05 -18.62
C ARG A 65 -5.96 -4.95 -19.55
N ILE A 66 -5.96 -3.93 -20.38
CA ILE A 66 -6.94 -3.65 -21.42
C ILE A 66 -6.22 -3.52 -22.74
#